data_AF-A0A2E3EJ71-F1
#
_entry.id   AF-A0A2E3EJ71-F1
#
_cell.length_a   1.000
_cell.length_b   1.000
_cell.length_c   1.000
_cell.angle_alpha   90.00
_cell.angle_beta   90.00
_cell.angle_gamma   90.00
#
_symmetry.space_group_name_H-M   'P 1'
#
loop_
_entity.id
_entity.type
_entity.pdbx_description
1 polymer ?
#
loop_
_entity_poly.entity_id
_entity_poly.type
_entity_poly.pdbx_seq_one_letter_code
_entity_poly.pdbx_strand_id
1 'polypeptide(L)'
;MSRNPLDGFTVDRDRIGTIGRDLQRPECILAERDGTLWAADARGGVTRIAADGSQHFIAQRADARFATADQATAGALEAKFTQGTLPNGLAFARNGDILISNFGTDLLEVMTRDGEVRTLYDTIDGQPIGKVNFVLRDSRDRIWLTVSTRVNPWTEAAARRVRDGYIAVVDQNGLRVVAEGFAFTNEIRFDANEDWLYIVETTGPHITRMRVVEDPAGVGLTDREIFGPTHLGGCPDGIAFDAFGNLWCTLIMVDRLVAITPEGELRVLLDDGDPEISRAYMAKFDAGTITVDDMMQAQGTIAPWMASVTFGGPDLQTVYLGSLRGTTIPFFRAPVAGLPMIHWNEPR
;
A
#
# COMPACT_ATOMS: atom_id res chain seq x y z
N MET A 1 21.49 18.45 16.58
CA MET A 1 20.46 17.62 15.93
C MET A 1 19.42 17.29 16.97
N SER A 2 18.14 17.48 16.67
CA SER A 2 17.05 17.01 17.55
C SER A 2 17.13 15.49 17.66
N ARG A 3 16.91 14.97 18.87
CA ARG A 3 16.83 13.53 19.12
C ARG A 3 15.66 12.93 18.32
N ASN A 4 15.86 11.78 17.68
CA ASN A 4 14.80 11.16 16.88
C ASN A 4 13.70 10.65 17.83
N PRO A 5 12.41 10.96 17.61
CA PRO A 5 11.30 10.49 18.46
C PRO A 5 11.20 8.96 18.58
N LEU A 6 11.79 8.21 17.64
CA LEU A 6 11.83 6.76 17.68
C LEU A 6 12.96 6.18 18.56
N ASP A 7 13.83 7.01 19.15
CA ASP A 7 14.95 6.55 19.98
C ASP A 7 14.45 5.85 21.26
N GLY A 8 14.53 4.52 21.28
CA GLY A 8 14.04 3.68 22.39
C GLY A 8 12.53 3.43 22.35
N PHE A 9 11.84 3.83 21.27
CA PHE A 9 10.44 3.53 21.08
C PHE A 9 10.26 2.11 20.53
N THR A 10 9.32 1.38 21.11
CA THR A 10 8.74 0.15 20.57
C THR A 10 7.25 0.18 20.86
N VAL A 11 6.46 -0.47 20.00
CA VAL A 11 5.02 -0.57 20.19
C VAL A 11 4.74 -1.47 21.38
N ASP A 12 4.10 -0.91 22.39
CA ASP A 12 3.57 -1.67 23.53
C ASP A 12 2.34 -2.47 23.09
N ARG A 13 2.50 -3.80 23.00
CA ARG A 13 1.46 -4.72 22.53
C ARG A 13 0.18 -4.65 23.36
N ASP A 14 0.30 -4.37 24.67
CA ASP A 14 -0.86 -4.29 25.57
C ASP A 14 -1.70 -3.03 25.34
N ARG A 15 -1.17 -2.06 24.57
CA ARG A 15 -1.84 -0.81 24.24
C ARG A 15 -2.43 -0.78 22.83
N ILE A 16 -2.37 -1.89 22.10
CA ILE A 16 -2.96 -2.01 20.78
C ILE A 16 -4.46 -2.24 20.92
N GLY A 17 -5.25 -1.30 20.39
CA GLY A 17 -6.69 -1.46 20.23
C GLY A 17 -7.04 -1.99 18.84
N THR A 18 -8.31 -2.29 18.61
CA THR A 18 -8.84 -2.61 17.27
C THR A 18 -10.09 -1.78 16.97
N ILE A 19 -10.28 -1.44 15.70
CA ILE A 19 -11.47 -0.77 15.20
C ILE A 19 -12.00 -1.49 13.95
N GLY A 20 -13.29 -1.39 13.70
CA GLY A 20 -13.97 -2.13 12.64
C GLY A 20 -14.27 -3.59 13.03
N ARG A 21 -15.14 -4.22 12.25
CA ARG A 21 -15.56 -5.62 12.40
C ARG A 21 -15.93 -6.19 11.04
N ASP A 22 -15.80 -7.51 10.88
CA ASP A 22 -16.20 -8.23 9.67
C ASP A 22 -15.62 -7.64 8.37
N LEU A 23 -14.45 -7.01 8.46
CA LEU A 23 -13.69 -6.56 7.30
C LEU A 23 -13.14 -7.78 6.58
N GLN A 24 -12.95 -7.67 5.27
CA GLN A 24 -12.25 -8.70 4.51
C GLN A 24 -11.02 -8.08 3.86
N ARG A 25 -9.83 -8.48 4.33
CA ARG A 25 -8.56 -8.02 3.76
C ARG A 25 -8.49 -6.47 3.73
N PRO A 26 -8.57 -5.78 4.89
CA PRO A 26 -8.34 -4.33 4.96
C PRO A 26 -6.90 -4.00 4.59
N GLU A 27 -6.62 -3.95 3.29
CA GLU A 27 -5.27 -3.77 2.74
C GLU A 27 -4.84 -2.32 2.89
N CYS A 28 -5.35 -1.40 2.07
CA CYS A 28 -5.11 0.03 2.21
C CYS A 28 -6.14 0.68 3.12
N ILE A 29 -5.69 1.64 3.94
CA ILE A 29 -6.51 2.42 4.85
C ILE A 29 -6.25 3.91 4.59
N LEU A 30 -7.29 4.68 4.33
CA LEU A 30 -7.24 6.15 4.35
C LEU A 30 -7.84 6.66 5.64
N ALA A 31 -7.22 7.70 6.21
CA ALA A 31 -7.76 8.44 7.33
C ALA A 31 -8.17 9.85 6.90
N GLU A 32 -9.24 10.35 7.49
CA GLU A 32 -9.67 11.75 7.39
C GLU A 32 -9.48 12.46 8.74
N ARG A 33 -9.41 13.79 8.70
CA ARG A 33 -9.13 14.63 9.87
C ARG A 33 -10.18 14.52 10.98
N ASP A 34 -11.42 14.17 10.64
CA ASP A 34 -12.50 13.95 11.62
C ASP A 34 -12.44 12.56 12.29
N GLY A 35 -11.42 11.76 11.98
CA GLY A 35 -11.24 10.40 12.50
C GLY A 35 -11.98 9.33 11.71
N THR A 36 -12.64 9.66 10.59
CA THR A 36 -13.18 8.67 9.66
C THR A 36 -12.05 7.89 9.01
N LEU A 37 -12.21 6.57 8.89
CA LEU A 37 -11.36 5.68 8.13
C LEU A 37 -12.12 5.13 6.91
N TRP A 38 -11.37 4.86 5.85
CA TRP A 38 -11.83 4.14 4.67
C TRP A 38 -10.87 3.00 4.39
N ALA A 39 -11.35 1.77 4.51
CA ALA A 39 -10.54 0.59 4.27
C ALA A 39 -10.95 -0.09 2.96
N ALA A 40 -9.98 -0.50 2.17
CA ALA A 40 -10.22 -1.41 1.06
C ALA A 40 -10.86 -2.72 1.57
N ASP A 41 -11.77 -3.30 0.82
CA ASP A 41 -12.51 -4.47 1.27
C ASP A 41 -12.71 -5.49 0.13
N ALA A 42 -12.26 -6.72 0.37
CA ALA A 42 -12.31 -7.82 -0.60
C ALA A 42 -13.72 -8.32 -0.90
N ARG A 43 -14.75 -7.77 -0.25
CA ARG A 43 -16.15 -7.91 -0.69
C ARG A 43 -16.46 -7.10 -1.96
N GLY A 44 -15.50 -6.35 -2.50
CA GLY A 44 -15.62 -5.60 -3.75
C GLY A 44 -15.99 -4.14 -3.55
N GLY A 45 -15.36 -3.46 -2.59
CA GLY A 45 -15.63 -2.06 -2.31
C GLY A 45 -14.77 -1.49 -1.19
N VAL A 46 -15.33 -0.54 -0.45
CA VAL A 46 -14.66 0.07 0.71
C VAL A 46 -15.57 0.00 1.93
N THR A 47 -14.98 -0.13 3.11
CA THR A 47 -15.69 0.05 4.37
C THR A 47 -15.34 1.41 4.96
N ARG A 48 -16.33 2.27 5.12
CA ARG A 48 -16.22 3.52 5.87
C ARG A 48 -16.44 3.23 7.35
N ILE A 49 -15.53 3.68 8.22
CA ILE A 49 -15.62 3.53 9.67
C ILE A 49 -15.52 4.92 10.29
N ALA A 50 -16.55 5.37 10.99
CA ALA A 50 -16.53 6.66 11.69
C ALA A 50 -15.71 6.59 12.97
N ALA A 51 -15.34 7.76 13.53
CA ALA A 51 -14.55 7.87 14.75
C ALA A 51 -15.20 7.21 15.98
N ASP A 52 -16.52 7.05 15.99
CA ASP A 52 -17.28 6.35 17.03
C ASP A 52 -17.33 4.82 16.86
N GLY A 53 -16.73 4.29 15.78
CA GLY A 53 -16.71 2.87 15.44
C GLY A 53 -17.93 2.37 14.67
N SER A 54 -18.90 3.23 14.36
CA SER A 54 -19.96 2.89 13.40
C SER A 54 -19.34 2.67 12.02
N GLN A 55 -19.80 1.64 11.29
CA GLN A 55 -19.24 1.31 9.98
C GLN A 55 -20.32 1.03 8.94
N HIS A 56 -19.99 1.32 7.68
CA HIS A 56 -20.82 1.06 6.53
C HIS A 56 -19.96 0.52 5.39
N PHE A 57 -20.31 -0.69 4.91
CA PHE A 57 -19.70 -1.24 3.71
C PHE A 57 -20.39 -0.66 2.47
N ILE A 58 -19.59 -0.18 1.54
CA ILE A 58 -20.00 0.48 0.30
C ILE A 58 -19.45 -0.36 -0.85
N ALA A 59 -20.32 -1.18 -1.43
CA ALA A 59 -19.98 -2.01 -2.59
C ALA A 59 -19.81 -1.14 -3.84
N GLN A 60 -18.87 -1.51 -4.70
CA GLN A 60 -18.79 -0.96 -6.05
C GLN A 60 -20.05 -1.33 -6.84
N ARG A 61 -20.67 -0.32 -7.45
CA ARG A 61 -21.75 -0.46 -8.41
C ARG A 61 -21.22 -0.03 -9.76
N ALA A 62 -20.80 -1.03 -10.54
CA ALA A 62 -20.36 -0.80 -11.91
C ALA A 62 -21.56 -0.41 -12.78
N ASP A 63 -21.35 0.54 -13.68
CA ASP A 63 -22.32 0.83 -14.73
C ASP A 63 -22.49 -0.42 -15.61
N ALA A 64 -23.73 -0.91 -15.72
CA ALA A 64 -24.08 -2.13 -16.45
C ALA A 64 -23.64 -2.09 -17.93
N ARG A 65 -23.33 -0.92 -18.49
CA ARG A 65 -22.84 -0.74 -19.87
C ARG A 65 -21.37 -1.14 -20.06
N PHE A 66 -20.60 -1.29 -18.97
CA PHE A 66 -19.16 -1.58 -19.00
C PHE A 66 -18.78 -2.88 -18.27
N ALA A 67 -19.76 -3.69 -17.86
CA ALA A 67 -19.53 -4.96 -17.17
C ALA A 67 -19.05 -6.04 -18.16
N THR A 68 -17.76 -6.08 -18.44
CA THR A 68 -17.11 -7.24 -19.06
C THR A 68 -15.84 -7.59 -18.29
N ALA A 69 -15.86 -8.74 -17.62
CA ALA A 69 -14.65 -9.50 -17.33
C ALA A 69 -15.02 -10.99 -17.28
N ASP A 70 -14.56 -11.73 -18.28
CA ASP A 70 -14.63 -13.18 -18.36
C ASP A 70 -13.92 -13.82 -17.16
N GLN A 71 -14.65 -14.63 -16.40
CA GLN A 71 -14.12 -15.40 -15.28
C GLN A 71 -13.41 -16.63 -15.82
N ALA A 72 -12.11 -16.51 -16.10
CA ALA A 72 -11.25 -17.65 -16.41
C ALA A 72 -10.52 -18.16 -15.15
N THR A 73 -10.54 -19.48 -15.02
CA THR A 73 -10.10 -20.33 -13.89
C THR A 73 -8.59 -20.29 -13.62
N ALA A 74 -8.21 -20.05 -12.35
CA ALA A 74 -6.90 -20.37 -11.76
C ALA A 74 -7.07 -20.74 -10.26
N GLY A 75 -6.05 -21.38 -9.66
CA GLY A 75 -6.13 -22.16 -8.41
C GLY A 75 -6.65 -21.46 -7.14
N ALA A 76 -6.97 -22.24 -6.10
CA ALA A 76 -7.76 -21.82 -4.93
C ALA A 76 -7.18 -20.64 -4.10
N LEU A 77 -5.87 -20.42 -4.10
CA LEU A 77 -5.26 -19.27 -3.41
C LEU A 77 -5.35 -17.99 -4.24
N GLU A 78 -5.02 -18.07 -5.52
CA GLU A 78 -5.10 -16.95 -6.45
C GLU A 78 -6.53 -16.44 -6.56
N ALA A 79 -7.50 -17.36 -6.68
CA ALA A 79 -8.91 -17.04 -6.69
C ALA A 79 -9.35 -16.15 -5.51
N LYS A 80 -8.80 -16.41 -4.30
CA LYS A 80 -9.11 -15.64 -3.09
C LYS A 80 -8.54 -14.21 -3.09
N PHE A 81 -7.53 -13.95 -3.93
CA PHE A 81 -6.77 -12.69 -3.94
C PHE A 81 -6.70 -12.02 -5.32
N THR A 82 -7.47 -12.49 -6.32
CA THR A 82 -7.58 -11.82 -7.63
C THR A 82 -8.93 -11.96 -8.32
N GLN A 83 -9.88 -12.76 -7.83
CA GLN A 83 -11.18 -12.88 -8.50
C GLN A 83 -12.13 -11.76 -8.13
N GLY A 84 -12.78 -11.22 -9.16
CA GLY A 84 -13.71 -10.10 -9.00
C GLY A 84 -12.97 -8.80 -8.69
N THR A 85 -13.74 -7.80 -8.30
CA THR A 85 -13.17 -6.55 -7.81
C THR A 85 -12.46 -6.78 -6.48
N LEU A 86 -11.21 -6.36 -6.41
CA LEU A 86 -10.37 -6.42 -5.22
C LEU A 86 -9.63 -5.09 -5.05
N PRO A 87 -10.29 -4.09 -4.44
CA PRO A 87 -9.65 -2.83 -4.09
C PRO A 87 -8.38 -3.09 -3.29
N ASN A 88 -7.29 -2.45 -3.72
CA ASN A 88 -5.98 -2.53 -3.08
C ASN A 88 -5.61 -1.14 -2.57
N GLY A 89 -4.76 -0.40 -3.28
CA GLY A 89 -4.45 0.98 -2.94
C GLY A 89 -5.62 1.93 -3.11
N LEU A 90 -5.72 2.90 -2.19
CA LEU A 90 -6.75 3.93 -2.18
C LEU A 90 -6.11 5.32 -2.09
N ALA A 91 -6.69 6.30 -2.78
CA ALA A 91 -6.41 7.72 -2.58
C ALA A 91 -7.68 8.55 -2.77
N PHE A 92 -7.75 9.75 -2.18
CA PHE A 92 -8.83 10.69 -2.51
C PHE A 92 -8.46 11.54 -3.73
N ALA A 93 -9.38 11.59 -4.69
CA ALA A 93 -9.40 12.64 -5.70
C ALA A 93 -9.75 13.99 -5.04
N ARG A 94 -9.43 15.10 -5.72
CA ARG A 94 -9.69 16.46 -5.20
C ARG A 94 -11.16 16.71 -4.83
N ASN A 95 -12.10 16.07 -5.51
CA ASN A 95 -13.54 16.18 -5.24
C ASN A 95 -14.03 15.23 -4.12
N GLY A 96 -13.13 14.52 -3.45
CA GLY A 96 -13.47 13.60 -2.37
C GLY A 96 -13.89 12.20 -2.82
N ASP A 97 -13.98 11.94 -4.14
CA ASP A 97 -14.14 10.57 -4.67
C ASP A 97 -12.90 9.73 -4.38
N ILE A 98 -13.06 8.41 -4.44
CA ILE A 98 -12.04 7.44 -4.09
C ILE A 98 -11.42 6.90 -5.37
N LEU A 99 -10.14 7.19 -5.58
CA LEU A 99 -9.29 6.52 -6.56
C LEU A 99 -8.95 5.14 -6.01
N ILE A 100 -9.11 4.10 -6.85
CA ILE A 100 -8.90 2.72 -6.46
C ILE A 100 -7.95 2.07 -7.46
N SER A 101 -6.80 1.63 -6.97
CA SER A 101 -5.99 0.62 -7.66
C SER A 101 -6.62 -0.74 -7.39
N ASN A 102 -7.25 -1.31 -8.42
CA ASN A 102 -7.97 -2.56 -8.29
C ASN A 102 -7.10 -3.73 -8.76
N PHE A 103 -6.55 -4.47 -7.81
CA PHE A 103 -5.61 -5.57 -8.10
C PHE A 103 -6.29 -6.82 -8.67
N GLY A 104 -7.61 -6.94 -8.46
CA GLY A 104 -8.41 -8.05 -8.98
C GLY A 104 -8.77 -7.86 -10.45
N THR A 105 -9.09 -6.63 -10.85
CA THR A 105 -9.49 -6.30 -12.23
C THR A 105 -8.38 -5.70 -13.08
N ASP A 106 -7.23 -5.39 -12.49
CA ASP A 106 -6.08 -4.76 -13.16
C ASP A 106 -6.42 -3.36 -13.71
N LEU A 107 -7.17 -2.59 -12.93
CA LEU A 107 -7.70 -1.28 -13.32
C LEU A 107 -7.29 -0.17 -12.35
N LEU A 108 -7.14 1.04 -12.90
CA LEU A 108 -7.36 2.26 -12.11
C LEU A 108 -8.83 2.66 -12.25
N GLU A 109 -9.51 2.76 -11.12
CA GLU A 109 -10.92 3.12 -11.03
C GLU A 109 -11.10 4.41 -10.22
N VAL A 110 -12.24 5.08 -10.41
CA VAL A 110 -12.74 6.09 -9.48
C VAL A 110 -14.14 5.73 -9.04
N MET A 111 -14.37 5.81 -7.74
CA MET A 111 -15.62 5.47 -7.10
C MET A 111 -16.12 6.65 -6.29
N THR A 112 -17.40 7.00 -6.44
CA THR A 112 -18.04 7.98 -5.57
C THR A 112 -18.12 7.46 -4.14
N ARG A 113 -18.29 8.34 -3.16
CA ARG A 113 -18.47 7.93 -1.75
C ARG A 113 -19.71 7.06 -1.51
N ASP A 114 -20.67 7.07 -2.44
CA ASP A 114 -21.85 6.22 -2.37
C ASP A 114 -21.69 4.90 -3.13
N GLY A 115 -20.58 4.68 -3.84
CA GLY A 115 -20.24 3.40 -4.48
C GLY A 115 -20.42 3.33 -5.99
N GLU A 116 -20.79 4.41 -6.69
CA GLU A 116 -20.83 4.41 -8.16
C GLU A 116 -19.39 4.40 -8.70
N VAL A 117 -19.03 3.42 -9.54
CA VAL A 117 -17.66 3.26 -10.04
C VAL A 117 -17.59 3.43 -11.56
N ARG A 118 -16.50 4.02 -12.03
CA ARG A 118 -16.10 3.99 -13.44
C ARG A 118 -14.60 3.73 -13.57
N THR A 119 -14.22 3.01 -14.62
CA THR A 119 -12.81 2.83 -15.00
C THR A 119 -12.22 4.17 -15.44
N LEU A 120 -11.02 4.48 -14.96
CA LEU A 120 -10.19 5.57 -15.46
C LEU A 120 -9.23 5.05 -16.53
N TYR A 121 -8.51 3.97 -16.23
CA TYR A 121 -7.55 3.36 -17.15
C TYR A 121 -7.50 1.84 -16.96
N ASP A 122 -7.45 1.13 -18.09
CA ASP A 122 -7.23 -0.32 -18.22
C ASP A 122 -6.01 -0.65 -19.08
N THR A 123 -5.52 0.34 -19.83
CA THR A 123 -4.47 0.20 -20.84
C THR A 123 -3.46 1.33 -20.74
N ILE A 124 -2.22 1.02 -21.11
CA ILE A 124 -1.09 1.95 -21.22
C ILE A 124 -0.30 1.58 -22.47
N ASP A 125 0.01 2.57 -23.31
CA ASP A 125 0.71 2.36 -24.60
C ASP A 125 0.07 1.26 -25.49
N GLY A 126 -1.26 1.16 -25.45
CA GLY A 126 -2.03 0.17 -26.21
C GLY A 126 -1.96 -1.27 -25.70
N GLN A 127 -1.39 -1.50 -24.51
CA GLN A 127 -1.33 -2.80 -23.84
C GLN A 127 -2.10 -2.75 -22.52
N PRO A 128 -2.56 -3.90 -21.98
CA PRO A 128 -3.10 -3.97 -20.62
C PRO A 128 -2.11 -3.37 -19.62
N ILE A 129 -2.63 -2.59 -18.66
CA ILE A 129 -1.80 -1.92 -17.66
C ILE A 129 -1.03 -2.93 -16.78
N GLY A 130 -1.62 -4.07 -16.42
CA GLY A 130 -1.03 -5.07 -15.54
C GLY A 130 -1.51 -4.93 -14.10
N LYS A 131 -0.79 -5.52 -13.13
CA LYS A 131 -1.20 -5.54 -11.71
C LYS A 131 -1.10 -4.16 -11.04
N VAL A 132 -2.12 -3.31 -11.25
CA VAL A 132 -2.25 -2.00 -10.60
C VAL A 132 -2.39 -2.21 -9.09
N ASN A 133 -1.40 -1.77 -8.33
CA ASN A 133 -1.27 -2.12 -6.92
C ASN A 133 -1.63 -0.93 -6.02
N PHE A 134 -0.99 0.22 -6.24
CA PHE A 134 -1.17 1.39 -5.39
C PHE A 134 -1.45 2.65 -6.19
N VAL A 135 -2.17 3.60 -5.58
CA VAL A 135 -2.48 4.91 -6.14
C VAL A 135 -2.20 6.01 -5.12
N LEU A 136 -1.60 7.10 -5.58
CA LEU A 136 -1.28 8.29 -4.79
C LEU A 136 -1.64 9.55 -5.58
N ARG A 137 -2.07 10.61 -4.91
CA ARG A 137 -2.22 11.94 -5.51
C ARG A 137 -1.20 12.90 -4.90
N ASP A 138 -0.56 13.70 -5.75
CA ASP A 138 0.38 14.73 -5.30
C ASP A 138 -0.27 16.12 -5.20
N SER A 139 0.52 17.11 -4.76
CA SER A 139 0.09 18.50 -4.56
C SER A 139 -0.37 19.22 -5.83
N ARG A 140 -0.05 18.68 -7.01
CA ARG A 140 -0.45 19.19 -8.34
C ARG A 140 -1.59 18.40 -8.96
N ASP A 141 -2.28 17.57 -8.18
CA ASP A 141 -3.37 16.68 -8.62
C ASP A 141 -2.99 15.59 -9.63
N ARG A 142 -1.69 15.31 -9.79
CA ARG A 142 -1.27 14.20 -10.63
C ARG A 142 -1.53 12.90 -9.88
N ILE A 143 -2.01 11.88 -10.60
CA ILE A 143 -2.28 10.56 -10.02
C ILE A 143 -1.09 9.66 -10.35
N TRP A 144 -0.43 9.14 -9.33
CA TRP A 144 0.70 8.24 -9.44
C TRP A 144 0.27 6.82 -9.14
N LEU A 145 0.74 5.88 -9.95
CA LEU A 145 0.38 4.48 -9.87
C LEU A 145 1.63 3.63 -9.73
N THR A 146 1.49 2.57 -8.94
CA THR A 146 2.41 1.44 -9.01
C THR A 146 1.75 0.29 -9.74
N VAL A 147 2.55 -0.38 -10.57
CA VAL A 147 2.17 -1.64 -11.18
C VAL A 147 3.20 -2.67 -10.78
N SER A 148 2.76 -3.67 -10.02
CA SER A 148 3.68 -4.66 -9.44
C SER A 148 4.36 -5.48 -10.53
N THR A 149 3.59 -5.89 -11.54
CA THR A 149 4.06 -6.73 -12.63
C THR A 149 3.07 -6.75 -13.80
N ARG A 150 3.55 -7.10 -14.99
CA ARG A 150 2.71 -7.43 -16.16
C ARG A 150 2.54 -8.95 -16.35
N VAL A 151 3.23 -9.77 -15.54
CA VAL A 151 3.11 -11.23 -15.59
C VAL A 151 1.82 -11.68 -14.89
N ASN A 152 1.09 -12.59 -15.54
CA ASN A 152 -0.11 -13.22 -15.01
C ASN A 152 0.03 -14.76 -15.15
N PRO A 153 -0.09 -15.55 -14.07
CA PRO A 153 -0.39 -15.15 -12.69
C PRO A 153 0.74 -14.37 -12.02
N TRP A 154 0.38 -13.35 -11.23
CA TRP A 154 1.33 -12.49 -10.52
C TRP A 154 2.21 -13.25 -9.52
N THR A 155 1.72 -14.39 -9.03
CA THR A 155 2.45 -15.27 -8.11
C THR A 155 3.71 -15.84 -8.75
N GLU A 156 3.70 -16.07 -10.07
CA GLU A 156 4.89 -16.46 -10.83
C GLU A 156 5.92 -15.33 -10.87
N ALA A 157 5.45 -14.09 -11.06
CA ALA A 157 6.30 -12.90 -11.04
C ALA A 157 6.98 -12.73 -9.69
N ALA A 158 6.22 -12.88 -8.60
CA ALA A 158 6.71 -12.78 -7.24
C ALA A 158 7.74 -13.89 -6.93
N ALA A 159 7.41 -15.15 -7.25
CA ALA A 159 8.27 -16.30 -7.01
C ALA A 159 9.59 -16.22 -7.79
N ARG A 160 9.56 -15.73 -9.04
CA ARG A 160 10.74 -15.54 -9.88
C ARG A 160 11.44 -14.20 -9.68
N ARG A 161 10.90 -13.33 -8.81
CA ARG A 161 11.39 -11.97 -8.56
C ARG A 161 11.59 -11.17 -9.86
N VAL A 162 10.60 -11.23 -10.73
CA VAL A 162 10.61 -10.50 -12.01
C VAL A 162 10.73 -9.00 -11.73
N ARG A 163 11.51 -8.32 -12.57
CA ARG A 163 11.79 -6.88 -12.46
C ARG A 163 11.11 -6.10 -13.58
N ASP A 164 9.81 -6.31 -13.74
CA ASP A 164 8.98 -5.64 -14.76
C ASP A 164 7.99 -4.64 -14.17
N GLY A 165 8.02 -4.44 -12.85
CA GLY A 165 7.23 -3.44 -12.16
C GLY A 165 7.64 -2.01 -12.57
N TYR A 166 6.69 -1.10 -12.51
CA TYR A 166 6.88 0.28 -12.98
C TYR A 166 6.00 1.28 -12.24
N ILE A 167 6.41 2.55 -12.31
CA ILE A 167 5.67 3.71 -11.83
C ILE A 167 5.11 4.44 -13.04
N ALA A 168 3.82 4.76 -12.99
CA ALA A 168 3.14 5.56 -13.99
C ALA A 168 2.52 6.81 -13.37
N VAL A 169 2.30 7.83 -14.19
CA VAL A 169 1.62 9.07 -13.81
C VAL A 169 0.49 9.37 -14.77
N VAL A 170 -0.62 9.87 -14.24
CA VAL A 170 -1.73 10.49 -14.97
C VAL A 170 -1.72 11.97 -14.67
N ASP A 171 -1.58 12.77 -15.72
CA ASP A 171 -1.71 14.23 -15.69
C ASP A 171 -2.39 14.72 -16.98
N GLN A 172 -2.24 16.00 -17.34
CA GLN A 172 -2.80 16.59 -18.56
C GLN A 172 -2.31 15.92 -19.87
N ASN A 173 -1.19 15.21 -19.83
CA ASN A 173 -0.64 14.48 -20.97
C ASN A 173 -1.17 13.04 -21.07
N GLY A 174 -2.03 12.62 -20.14
CA GLY A 174 -2.54 11.25 -20.04
C GLY A 174 -1.63 10.33 -19.22
N LEU A 175 -2.01 9.04 -19.18
CA LEU A 175 -1.27 8.00 -18.48
C LEU A 175 0.03 7.64 -19.22
N ARG A 176 1.16 7.66 -18.51
CA ARG A 176 2.47 7.22 -19.05
C ARG A 176 3.38 6.63 -17.98
N VAL A 177 4.30 5.76 -18.38
CA VAL A 177 5.37 5.24 -17.52
C VAL A 177 6.42 6.33 -17.30
N VAL A 178 6.87 6.51 -16.05
CA VAL A 178 7.91 7.47 -15.67
C VAL A 178 9.14 6.82 -15.04
N ALA A 179 9.04 5.55 -14.62
CA ALA A 179 10.16 4.71 -14.21
C ALA A 179 9.78 3.23 -14.27
N GLU A 180 10.72 2.35 -14.59
CA GLU A 180 10.48 0.89 -14.71
C GLU A 180 11.66 0.05 -14.18
N GLY A 181 11.53 -1.28 -14.19
CA GLY A 181 12.61 -2.19 -13.80
C GLY A 181 12.66 -2.52 -12.31
N PHE A 182 11.53 -2.39 -11.62
CA PHE A 182 11.40 -2.63 -10.19
C PHE A 182 10.93 -4.06 -9.90
N ALA A 183 11.39 -4.62 -8.79
CA ALA A 183 11.06 -5.94 -8.28
C ALA A 183 9.74 -5.92 -7.49
N PHE A 184 8.61 -6.08 -8.19
CA PHE A 184 7.27 -6.16 -7.61
C PHE A 184 6.92 -4.91 -6.78
N THR A 185 6.72 -3.77 -7.46
CA THR A 185 6.39 -2.51 -6.78
C THR A 185 5.09 -2.61 -5.99
N ASN A 186 5.07 -1.94 -4.83
CA ASN A 186 3.93 -1.90 -3.93
C ASN A 186 3.52 -0.47 -3.65
N GLU A 187 3.47 -0.01 -2.40
CA GLU A 187 3.16 1.39 -2.11
C GLU A 187 4.28 2.37 -2.50
N ILE A 188 3.88 3.62 -2.74
CA ILE A 188 4.77 4.78 -2.94
C ILE A 188 4.40 5.93 -2.01
N ARG A 189 5.39 6.73 -1.59
CA ARG A 189 5.17 7.97 -0.83
C ARG A 189 6.15 9.06 -1.24
N PHE A 190 5.65 10.28 -1.34
CA PHE A 190 6.50 11.47 -1.43
C PHE A 190 7.05 11.84 -0.04
N ASP A 191 8.23 12.45 0.00
CA ASP A 191 8.64 13.22 1.16
C ASP A 191 7.81 14.52 1.29
N ALA A 192 8.06 15.27 2.37
CA ALA A 192 7.26 16.46 2.71
C ALA A 192 7.27 17.56 1.62
N ASN A 193 8.31 17.61 0.79
CA ASN A 193 8.46 18.61 -0.27
C ASN A 193 8.10 18.06 -1.66
N GLU A 194 7.78 16.78 -1.78
CA GLU A 194 7.66 16.06 -3.05
C GLU A 194 8.93 16.12 -3.92
N ASP A 195 10.10 16.25 -3.28
CA ASP A 195 11.41 16.24 -3.96
C ASP A 195 11.83 14.81 -4.33
N TRP A 196 11.38 13.83 -3.53
CA TRP A 196 11.69 12.41 -3.70
C TRP A 196 10.43 11.55 -3.62
N LEU A 197 10.36 10.55 -4.49
CA LEU A 197 9.39 9.46 -4.42
C LEU A 197 10.06 8.20 -3.87
N TYR A 198 9.53 7.68 -2.78
CA TYR A 198 9.95 6.44 -2.14
C TYR A 198 9.06 5.31 -2.63
N ILE A 199 9.67 4.21 -3.04
CA ILE A 199 9.08 3.13 -3.81
C ILE A 199 9.43 1.81 -3.13
N VAL A 200 8.40 1.06 -2.76
CA VAL A 200 8.57 -0.27 -2.20
C VAL A 200 8.93 -1.27 -3.30
N GLU A 201 10.01 -2.03 -3.13
CA GLU A 201 10.33 -3.21 -3.95
C GLU A 201 10.16 -4.49 -3.11
N THR A 202 8.96 -5.06 -3.15
CA THR A 202 8.54 -6.20 -2.30
C THR A 202 9.47 -7.40 -2.43
N THR A 203 9.80 -7.76 -3.68
CA THR A 203 10.67 -8.93 -3.95
C THR A 203 12.15 -8.57 -4.08
N GLY A 204 12.45 -7.26 -4.08
CA GLY A 204 13.77 -6.67 -3.91
C GLY A 204 14.24 -6.57 -2.45
N PRO A 205 13.46 -7.10 -1.51
CA PRO A 205 13.10 -6.52 -0.19
C PRO A 205 13.84 -5.25 0.27
N HIS A 206 13.67 -4.13 -0.45
CA HIS A 206 14.22 -2.83 -0.05
C HIS A 206 13.31 -1.68 -0.49
N ILE A 207 13.66 -0.47 -0.04
CA ILE A 207 13.05 0.77 -0.50
C ILE A 207 13.99 1.42 -1.52
N THR A 208 13.47 1.68 -2.72
CA THR A 208 14.11 2.55 -3.70
C THR A 208 13.58 3.96 -3.52
N ARG A 209 14.39 5.00 -3.71
CA ARG A 209 13.91 6.37 -3.91
C ARG A 209 14.43 6.94 -5.21
N MET A 210 13.64 7.83 -5.80
CA MET A 210 13.98 8.53 -7.04
C MET A 210 13.63 10.01 -6.91
N ARG A 211 14.46 10.89 -7.44
CA ARG A 211 14.23 12.33 -7.44
C ARG A 211 13.11 12.66 -8.41
N VAL A 212 12.15 13.45 -7.93
CA VAL A 212 11.08 14.00 -8.77
C VAL A 212 11.63 15.19 -9.53
N VAL A 213 11.49 15.16 -10.85
CA VAL A 213 11.91 16.27 -11.72
C VAL A 213 10.76 16.64 -12.64
N GLU A 214 10.70 17.91 -12.99
CA GLU A 214 9.68 18.43 -13.90
C GLU A 214 10.35 19.33 -14.93
N ASP A 215 10.11 19.03 -16.20
CA ASP A 215 10.58 19.79 -17.34
C ASP A 215 9.39 20.10 -18.29
N PRO A 216 9.59 20.79 -19.43
CA PRO A 216 8.50 21.09 -20.36
C PRO A 216 7.76 19.86 -20.95
N ALA A 217 8.35 18.66 -20.91
CA ALA A 217 7.72 17.42 -21.33
C ALA A 217 6.86 16.79 -20.21
N GLY A 218 7.02 17.24 -18.97
CA GLY A 218 6.20 16.86 -17.82
C GLY A 218 7.03 16.37 -16.64
N VAL A 219 6.35 15.70 -15.70
CA VAL A 219 7.01 15.11 -14.54
C VAL A 219 7.65 13.76 -14.88
N GLY A 220 8.80 13.49 -14.26
CA GLY A 220 9.54 12.24 -14.36
C GLY A 220 10.32 11.92 -13.08
N LEU A 221 11.03 10.80 -13.10
CA LEU A 221 11.84 10.31 -11.98
C LEU A 221 13.29 10.08 -12.43
N THR A 222 14.25 10.57 -11.64
CA THR A 222 15.70 10.44 -11.88
C THR A 222 16.43 9.98 -10.61
N ASP A 223 17.76 9.89 -10.65
CA ASP A 223 18.60 9.61 -9.46
C ASP A 223 18.14 8.39 -8.63
N ARG A 224 17.97 7.23 -9.29
CA ARG A 224 17.55 6.01 -8.60
C ARG A 224 18.59 5.53 -7.60
N GLU A 225 18.20 5.40 -6.34
CA GLU A 225 19.04 4.85 -5.28
C GLU A 225 18.24 4.07 -4.23
N ILE A 226 18.93 3.20 -3.50
CA ILE A 226 18.34 2.48 -2.36
C ILE A 226 18.34 3.41 -1.16
N PHE A 227 17.20 3.53 -0.49
CA PHE A 227 17.07 4.27 0.77
C PHE A 227 17.12 3.32 1.96
N GLY A 228 18.14 3.50 2.82
CA GLY A 228 18.38 2.62 3.96
C GLY A 228 19.12 1.33 3.58
N PRO A 229 18.87 0.21 4.28
CA PRO A 229 19.54 -1.06 3.98
C PRO A 229 19.14 -1.64 2.62
N THR A 230 20.06 -2.38 2.00
CA THR A 230 19.81 -3.15 0.76
C THR A 230 18.89 -4.36 0.95
N HIS A 231 18.54 -4.67 2.20
CA HIS A 231 17.62 -5.76 2.55
C HIS A 231 16.98 -5.47 3.92
N LEU A 232 15.65 -5.42 3.98
CA LEU A 232 14.91 -5.01 5.20
C LEU A 232 14.67 -6.15 6.21
N GLY A 233 14.96 -7.40 5.82
CA GLY A 233 14.73 -8.58 6.66
C GLY A 233 13.32 -9.15 6.54
N GLY A 234 12.56 -8.69 5.56
CA GLY A 234 11.21 -9.13 5.19
C GLY A 234 10.78 -8.45 3.90
N CYS A 235 9.68 -8.90 3.31
CA CYS A 235 9.09 -8.31 2.11
C CYS A 235 8.36 -7.01 2.48
N PRO A 236 8.81 -5.82 2.06
CA PRO A 236 8.09 -4.58 2.34
C PRO A 236 6.78 -4.51 1.56
N ASP A 237 5.76 -3.90 2.16
CA ASP A 237 4.42 -3.75 1.56
C ASP A 237 3.98 -2.27 1.59
N GLY A 238 3.35 -1.82 2.66
CA GLY A 238 2.92 -0.43 2.82
C GLY A 238 3.91 0.45 3.56
N ILE A 239 3.87 1.75 3.24
CA ILE A 239 4.78 2.75 3.80
C ILE A 239 4.08 4.08 4.13
N ALA A 240 4.57 4.76 5.17
CA ALA A 240 4.14 6.12 5.50
C ALA A 240 5.25 6.92 6.17
N PHE A 241 5.32 8.21 5.88
CA PHE A 241 6.21 9.12 6.59
C PHE A 241 5.60 9.59 7.89
N ASP A 242 6.44 9.73 8.92
CA ASP A 242 6.16 10.64 10.03
C ASP A 242 6.70 12.05 9.76
N ALA A 243 6.28 13.02 10.58
CA ALA A 243 6.66 14.42 10.47
C ALA A 243 8.13 14.69 10.83
N PHE A 244 8.86 13.72 11.38
CA PHE A 244 10.31 13.82 11.58
C PHE A 244 11.08 13.39 10.32
N GLY A 245 10.43 12.65 9.42
CA GLY A 245 11.02 12.11 8.19
C GLY A 245 11.43 10.64 8.30
N ASN A 246 10.99 9.91 9.33
CA ASN A 246 11.16 8.46 9.32
C ASN A 246 10.13 7.83 8.38
N LEU A 247 10.58 6.88 7.56
CA LEU A 247 9.72 6.09 6.70
C LEU A 247 9.32 4.80 7.41
N TRP A 248 8.09 4.74 7.90
CA TRP A 248 7.51 3.55 8.50
C TRP A 248 7.13 2.58 7.39
N CYS A 249 7.37 1.29 7.59
CA CYS A 249 7.18 0.24 6.59
C CYS A 249 6.67 -1.05 7.24
N THR A 250 5.65 -1.66 6.64
CA THR A 250 5.20 -3.00 7.02
C THR A 250 6.00 -4.05 6.25
N LEU A 251 6.40 -5.12 6.93
CA LEU A 251 7.04 -6.28 6.33
C LEU A 251 6.07 -7.46 6.38
N ILE A 252 5.42 -7.75 5.25
CA ILE A 252 4.41 -8.79 5.13
C ILE A 252 5.03 -10.19 5.34
N MET A 253 4.22 -11.15 5.82
CA MET A 253 4.56 -12.56 6.12
C MET A 253 5.41 -12.72 7.38
N VAL A 254 6.41 -11.87 7.58
CA VAL A 254 7.14 -11.79 8.86
C VAL A 254 6.42 -10.90 9.88
N ASP A 255 5.39 -10.18 9.45
CA ASP A 255 4.51 -9.31 10.24
C ASP A 255 5.26 -8.41 11.21
N ARG A 256 6.15 -7.60 10.65
CA ARG A 256 6.88 -6.56 11.38
C ARG A 256 6.50 -5.18 10.91
N LEU A 257 6.48 -4.24 11.85
CA LEU A 257 6.51 -2.82 11.55
C LEU A 257 7.93 -2.31 11.82
N VAL A 258 8.54 -1.72 10.80
CA VAL A 258 9.87 -1.12 10.88
C VAL A 258 9.80 0.36 10.52
N ALA A 259 10.85 1.10 10.81
CA ALA A 259 11.06 2.44 10.28
C ALA A 259 12.50 2.62 9.81
N ILE A 260 12.67 3.33 8.71
CA ILE A 260 13.97 3.80 8.21
C ILE A 260 14.10 5.28 8.58
N THR A 261 15.14 5.65 9.34
CA THR A 261 15.36 7.05 9.71
C THR A 261 15.83 7.89 8.51
N PRO A 262 15.80 9.23 8.57
CA PRO A 262 16.39 10.08 7.53
C PRO A 262 17.85 9.74 7.20
N GLU A 263 18.60 9.24 8.18
CA GLU A 263 20.00 8.80 8.04
C GLU A 263 20.15 7.40 7.45
N GLY A 264 19.04 6.69 7.17
CA GLY A 264 19.03 5.35 6.59
C GLY A 264 19.14 4.21 7.61
N GLU A 265 19.00 4.48 8.91
CA GLU A 265 19.03 3.44 9.94
C GLU A 265 17.68 2.68 10.00
N LEU A 266 17.71 1.35 9.96
CA LEU A 266 16.52 0.52 10.14
C LEU A 266 16.25 0.25 11.63
N ARG A 267 15.01 0.46 12.05
CA ARG A 267 14.52 0.23 13.40
C ARG A 267 13.29 -0.67 13.38
N VAL A 268 13.27 -1.69 14.23
CA VAL A 268 12.07 -2.52 14.42
C VAL A 268 11.20 -1.87 15.49
N LEU A 269 9.97 -1.52 15.13
CA LEU A 269 9.01 -0.88 16.03
C LEU A 269 8.09 -1.91 16.68
N LEU A 270 7.66 -2.91 15.91
CA LEU A 270 6.83 -4.05 16.34
C LEU A 270 7.29 -5.31 15.60
N ASP A 271 7.51 -6.40 16.33
CA ASP A 271 7.68 -7.74 15.78
C ASP A 271 6.49 -8.59 16.24
N ASP A 272 5.63 -8.99 15.30
CA ASP A 272 4.45 -9.80 15.58
C ASP A 272 4.51 -11.20 14.98
N GLY A 273 5.47 -11.46 14.09
CA GLY A 273 5.72 -12.79 13.56
C GLY A 273 6.34 -13.74 14.58
N ASP A 274 6.14 -15.04 14.37
CA ASP A 274 6.92 -16.06 15.06
C ASP A 274 8.38 -16.02 14.58
N PRO A 275 9.38 -15.88 15.48
CA PRO A 275 10.79 -15.71 15.07
C PRO A 275 11.40 -16.91 14.34
N GLU A 276 10.94 -18.13 14.62
CA GLU A 276 11.44 -19.34 13.96
C GLU A 276 10.82 -19.49 12.57
N ILE A 277 9.50 -19.32 12.47
CA ILE A 277 8.78 -19.37 11.20
C ILE A 277 9.25 -18.25 10.28
N SER A 278 9.40 -17.02 10.78
CA SER A 278 9.87 -15.87 9.99
C SER A 278 11.27 -16.11 9.42
N ARG A 279 12.18 -16.70 10.22
CA ARG A 279 13.53 -17.04 9.78
C ARG A 279 13.52 -18.13 8.71
N ALA A 280 12.71 -19.17 8.90
CA ALA A 280 12.57 -20.24 7.92
C ALA A 280 11.96 -19.73 6.60
N TYR A 281 10.94 -18.87 6.70
CA TYR A 281 10.33 -18.19 5.56
C TYR A 281 11.37 -17.38 4.78
N MET A 282 12.16 -16.54 5.44
CA MET A 282 13.17 -15.71 4.77
C MET A 282 14.30 -16.54 4.13
N ALA A 283 14.74 -17.63 4.78
CA ALA A 283 15.72 -18.52 4.18
C ALA A 283 15.20 -19.15 2.87
N LYS A 284 13.92 -19.55 2.84
CA LYS A 284 13.26 -20.06 1.62
C LYS A 284 13.01 -18.96 0.59
N PHE A 285 12.67 -17.75 1.04
CA PHE A 285 12.51 -16.57 0.19
C PHE A 285 13.78 -16.34 -0.62
N ASP A 286 14.93 -16.28 0.06
CA ASP A 286 16.24 -16.03 -0.55
C ASP A 286 16.70 -17.17 -1.45
N ALA A 287 16.33 -18.41 -1.13
CA ALA A 287 16.57 -19.56 -1.97
C ALA A 287 15.62 -19.66 -3.18
N GLY A 288 14.54 -18.87 -3.23
CA GLY A 288 13.50 -18.98 -4.27
C GLY A 288 12.67 -20.26 -4.17
N THR A 289 12.50 -20.81 -2.96
CA THR A 289 11.85 -22.12 -2.71
C THR A 289 10.60 -22.04 -1.82
N ILE A 290 10.05 -20.84 -1.61
CA ILE A 290 8.80 -20.66 -0.86
C ILE A 290 7.66 -21.46 -1.49
N THR A 291 6.89 -22.12 -0.63
CA THR A 291 5.62 -22.74 -0.99
C THR A 291 4.44 -21.96 -0.43
N VAL A 292 3.23 -22.27 -0.90
CA VAL A 292 1.99 -21.71 -0.33
C VAL A 292 1.84 -22.03 1.16
N ASP A 293 2.21 -23.24 1.58
CA ASP A 293 2.10 -23.64 3.00
C ASP A 293 3.05 -22.81 3.88
N ASP A 294 4.25 -22.50 3.37
CA ASP A 294 5.20 -21.62 4.06
C ASP A 294 4.61 -20.21 4.27
N MET A 295 3.95 -19.67 3.24
CA MET A 295 3.27 -18.37 3.33
C MET A 295 2.11 -18.42 4.35
N MET A 296 1.33 -19.50 4.36
CA MET A 296 0.17 -19.63 5.26
C MET A 296 0.57 -19.74 6.74
N GLN A 297 1.74 -20.31 7.02
CA GLN A 297 2.30 -20.44 8.37
C GLN A 297 2.95 -19.13 8.84
N ALA A 298 3.55 -18.36 7.93
CA ALA A 298 4.18 -17.07 8.21
C ALA A 298 3.11 -15.98 8.42
N GLN A 299 2.65 -15.86 9.67
CA GLN A 299 1.74 -14.81 10.12
C GLN A 299 1.88 -14.55 11.62
N GLY A 300 1.65 -13.31 12.01
CA GLY A 300 1.50 -12.87 13.38
C GLY A 300 0.06 -12.98 13.89
N THR A 301 -0.25 -12.22 14.94
CA THR A 301 -1.52 -12.27 15.67
C THR A 301 -2.29 -10.95 15.69
N ILE A 302 -1.61 -9.82 15.56
CA ILE A 302 -2.15 -8.47 15.60
C ILE A 302 -2.73 -8.10 14.24
N ALA A 303 -1.89 -8.11 13.20
CA ALA A 303 -2.24 -7.79 11.82
C ALA A 303 -1.68 -8.87 10.88
N PRO A 304 -2.26 -10.09 10.86
CA PRO A 304 -1.74 -11.20 10.07
C PRO A 304 -1.59 -10.80 8.59
N TRP A 305 -0.37 -10.94 8.05
CA TRP A 305 0.01 -10.35 6.76
C TRP A 305 -0.17 -8.83 6.75
N MET A 306 0.64 -8.16 7.57
CA MET A 306 0.62 -6.72 7.80
C MET A 306 0.95 -5.98 6.50
N ALA A 307 -0.05 -5.29 5.95
CA ALA A 307 -0.03 -4.83 4.57
C ALA A 307 0.15 -3.33 4.42
N SER A 308 -0.41 -2.52 5.31
CA SER A 308 -0.30 -1.07 5.24
C SER A 308 -0.14 -0.41 6.60
N VAL A 309 0.35 0.82 6.59
CA VAL A 309 0.49 1.67 7.78
C VAL A 309 -0.04 3.06 7.45
N THR A 310 -0.99 3.55 8.25
CA THR A 310 -1.64 4.85 8.05
C THR A 310 -1.67 5.63 9.34
N PHE A 311 -1.27 6.90 9.28
CA PHE A 311 -1.43 7.85 10.37
C PHE A 311 -2.78 8.56 10.29
N GLY A 312 -3.45 8.70 11.42
CA GLY A 312 -4.75 9.34 11.54
C GLY A 312 -5.02 9.83 12.97
N GLY A 313 -6.32 10.03 13.26
CA GLY A 313 -6.73 10.75 14.45
C GLY A 313 -6.52 12.27 14.32
N PRO A 314 -7.08 13.07 15.25
CA PRO A 314 -7.10 14.54 15.13
C PRO A 314 -5.71 15.19 15.13
N ASP A 315 -4.69 14.47 15.59
CA ASP A 315 -3.30 14.92 15.71
C ASP A 315 -2.31 14.08 14.88
N LEU A 316 -2.80 13.21 13.98
CA LEU A 316 -2.00 12.31 13.15
C LEU A 316 -1.07 11.37 13.94
N GLN A 317 -1.29 11.17 15.24
CA GLN A 317 -0.45 10.30 16.07
C GLN A 317 -1.08 8.92 16.32
N THR A 318 -2.26 8.63 15.77
CA THR A 318 -2.81 7.27 15.80
C THR A 318 -2.34 6.54 14.55
N VAL A 319 -1.66 5.42 14.73
CA VAL A 319 -1.24 4.52 13.64
C VAL A 319 -2.28 3.42 13.50
N TYR A 320 -2.70 3.15 12.28
CA TYR A 320 -3.60 2.07 11.89
C TYR A 320 -2.83 1.09 10.99
N LEU A 321 -3.02 -0.21 11.21
CA LEU A 321 -2.37 -1.27 10.44
C LEU A 321 -3.37 -2.00 9.56
N GLY A 322 -3.09 -2.05 8.26
CA GLY A 322 -3.80 -2.91 7.31
C GLY A 322 -3.31 -4.36 7.40
N SER A 323 -4.15 -5.30 6.99
CA SER A 323 -3.88 -6.73 7.11
C SER A 323 -4.60 -7.51 6.00
N LEU A 324 -3.86 -8.32 5.24
CA LEU A 324 -4.47 -9.12 4.17
C LEU A 324 -5.33 -10.28 4.69
N ARG A 325 -5.16 -10.65 5.97
CA ARG A 325 -5.91 -11.74 6.61
C ARG A 325 -6.72 -11.29 7.83
N GLY A 326 -6.73 -9.99 8.11
CA GLY A 326 -7.43 -9.40 9.24
C GLY A 326 -8.92 -9.18 8.96
N THR A 327 -9.68 -9.10 10.04
CA THR A 327 -11.12 -8.77 10.05
C THR A 327 -11.43 -7.49 10.83
N THR A 328 -10.40 -6.87 11.41
CA THR A 328 -10.40 -5.61 12.15
C THR A 328 -9.13 -4.82 11.79
N ILE A 329 -9.04 -3.56 12.19
CA ILE A 329 -7.88 -2.69 12.01
C ILE A 329 -7.24 -2.45 13.38
N PRO A 330 -6.05 -3.01 13.65
CA PRO A 330 -5.29 -2.68 14.84
C PRO A 330 -4.82 -1.23 14.82
N PHE A 331 -4.79 -0.58 15.99
CA PHE A 331 -4.29 0.77 16.12
C PHE A 331 -3.56 1.02 17.45
N PHE A 332 -2.61 1.95 17.43
CA PHE A 332 -1.86 2.39 18.60
C PHE A 332 -1.40 3.85 18.43
N ARG A 333 -0.72 4.39 19.44
CA ARG A 333 -0.20 5.76 19.43
C ARG A 333 1.29 5.81 19.10
N ALA A 334 1.65 6.60 18.10
CA ALA A 334 3.05 6.89 17.75
C ALA A 334 3.62 8.02 18.63
N PRO A 335 4.96 8.08 18.80
CA PRO A 335 5.62 9.14 19.55
C PRO A 335 5.78 10.44 18.74
N VAL A 336 5.38 10.42 17.47
CA VAL A 336 5.47 11.52 16.50
C VAL A 336 4.27 11.45 15.57
N ALA A 337 3.79 12.61 15.11
CA ALA A 337 2.68 12.68 14.17
C ALA A 337 3.11 12.17 12.78
N GLY A 338 2.19 11.58 12.04
CA GLY A 338 2.34 11.28 10.63
C GLY A 338 2.56 12.55 9.79
N LEU A 339 3.23 12.39 8.64
CA LEU A 339 3.21 13.40 7.60
C LEU A 339 1.77 13.47 7.01
N PRO A 340 1.10 14.64 7.02
CA PRO A 340 -0.24 14.74 6.45
C PRO A 340 -0.24 14.40 4.96
N MET A 341 -1.15 13.51 4.54
CA MET A 341 -1.43 13.28 3.12
C MET A 341 -2.09 14.52 2.49
N ILE A 342 -2.02 14.66 1.17
CA ILE A 342 -2.49 15.87 0.47
C ILE A 342 -3.96 16.22 0.75
N HIS A 343 -4.82 15.21 0.94
CA HIS A 343 -6.25 15.40 1.23
C HIS A 343 -6.52 15.89 2.66
N TRP A 344 -5.55 15.83 3.57
CA TRP A 344 -5.78 16.05 5.00
C TRP A 344 -6.30 17.46 5.34
N ASN A 345 -5.89 18.45 4.55
CA ASN A 345 -6.25 19.87 4.74
C ASN A 345 -7.14 20.42 3.62
N GLU A 346 -7.56 19.58 2.68
CA GLU A 346 -8.45 20.03 1.62
C GLU A 346 -9.89 20.18 2.13
N PRO A 347 -10.62 21.21 1.68
CA PRO A 347 -12.03 21.33 1.97
C PRO A 347 -12.77 20.14 1.33
N ARG A 348 -13.73 19.58 2.08
CA ARG A 348 -14.62 18.52 1.59
C ARG A 348 -15.65 19.07 0.61
#